data_AF-A0A8T1XYJ6-F1
#
_entry.id   AF-A0A8T1XYJ6-F1
#
_cell.length_a   1.000
_cell.length_b   1.000
_cell.length_c   1.000
_cell.angle_alpha   90.00
_cell.angle_beta   90.00
_cell.angle_gamma   90.00
#
_symmetry.space_group_name_H-M   'P 1'
#
loop_
_entity.id
_entity.type
_entity.pdbx_description
1 polymer ?
#
loop_
_entity_poly.entity_id
_entity_poly.type
_entity_poly.pdbx_seq_one_letter_code
_entity_poly.pdbx_strand_id
1 'polypeptide(L)'
;MMRQKIFLFGDSITEESFSDGGWGASLADLLRRKADIVLRGYSGYNTRWALKVVERVFPAAEEDGRDSPAAVTVFFGANDACLPERCSGFQHVPLDEYKQNLRSIISFLKNRWPQTAIILITPPPIDEEARLRYPYIENTTGLPERTNEVAGLYAKACITVAGECQSSVIDLWSKMQQIPNWQTECLWSYTNSYIHT
;
A
#
# COMPACT_ATOMS: atom_id res chain seq x y z
N MET A 1 22.36 -8.80 19.96
CA MET A 1 21.72 -7.48 19.70
C MET A 1 20.46 -7.76 18.91
N MET A 2 19.30 -7.23 19.32
CA MET A 2 18.09 -7.31 18.51
C MET A 2 18.29 -6.51 17.21
N ARG A 3 17.76 -7.02 16.10
CA ARG A 3 17.79 -6.32 14.82
C ARG A 3 16.69 -5.26 14.81
N GLN A 4 16.94 -4.19 14.06
CA GLN A 4 15.92 -3.18 13.79
C GLN A 4 14.76 -3.78 12.99
N LYS A 5 13.54 -3.31 13.25
CA LYS A 5 12.33 -3.78 12.55
C LYS A 5 11.97 -2.81 11.42
N ILE A 6 11.48 -3.33 10.31
CA ILE A 6 10.80 -2.56 9.26
C ILE A 6 9.40 -3.13 9.11
N PHE A 7 8.37 -2.33 9.37
CA PHE A 7 6.99 -2.76 9.18
C PHE A 7 6.50 -2.45 7.78
N LEU A 8 5.83 -3.42 7.15
CA LEU A 8 5.14 -3.24 5.88
C LEU A 8 3.64 -3.10 6.14
N PHE A 9 3.12 -1.87 6.17
CA PHE A 9 1.71 -1.60 6.46
C PHE A 9 0.94 -1.24 5.19
N GLY A 10 -0.08 -2.02 4.85
CA GLY A 10 -0.81 -1.84 3.59
C GLY A 10 -1.99 -2.78 3.41
N ASP A 11 -2.47 -2.86 2.18
CA ASP A 11 -3.60 -3.69 1.77
C ASP A 11 -3.17 -5.10 1.28
N SER A 12 -3.93 -5.73 0.37
CA SER A 12 -3.64 -7.04 -0.22
C SER A 12 -2.29 -7.09 -0.92
N ILE A 13 -1.86 -6.01 -1.57
CA ILE A 13 -0.54 -5.95 -2.25
C ILE A 13 0.59 -6.10 -1.23
N THR A 14 0.37 -5.58 -0.02
CA THR A 14 1.29 -5.76 1.10
C THR A 14 1.12 -7.14 1.73
N GLU A 15 -0.10 -7.64 1.90
CA GLU A 15 -0.38 -8.97 2.47
C GLU A 15 0.32 -10.08 1.67
N GLU A 16 0.24 -10.01 0.35
CA GLU A 16 0.84 -10.97 -0.58
C GLU A 16 2.34 -10.74 -0.81
N SER A 17 2.95 -9.74 -0.18
CA SER A 17 4.36 -9.38 -0.40
C SER A 17 5.37 -10.47 -0.02
N PHE A 18 4.96 -11.46 0.78
CA PHE A 18 5.78 -12.62 1.16
C PHE A 18 5.46 -13.90 0.36
N SER A 19 4.55 -13.82 -0.61
CA SER A 19 4.32 -14.90 -1.58
C SER A 19 5.59 -15.16 -2.40
N ASP A 20 5.63 -16.29 -3.13
CA ASP A 20 6.76 -16.62 -3.99
C ASP A 20 7.01 -15.51 -5.02
N GLY A 21 8.25 -15.04 -5.13
CA GLY A 21 8.63 -13.87 -5.93
C GLY A 21 8.18 -12.51 -5.39
N GLY A 22 7.57 -12.45 -4.20
CA GLY A 22 7.06 -11.22 -3.59
C GLY A 22 8.14 -10.23 -3.15
N TRP A 23 7.79 -8.93 -3.16
CA TRP A 23 8.73 -7.85 -2.84
C TRP A 23 9.13 -7.81 -1.36
N GLY A 24 8.26 -8.23 -0.45
CA GLY A 24 8.51 -8.32 0.99
C GLY A 24 9.50 -9.44 1.31
N ALA A 25 9.35 -10.61 0.68
CA ALA A 25 10.32 -11.71 0.76
C ALA A 25 11.69 -11.29 0.18
N SER A 26 11.69 -10.62 -0.98
CA SER A 26 12.92 -10.10 -1.60
C SER A 26 13.63 -9.08 -0.71
N LEU A 27 12.87 -8.17 -0.08
CA LEU A 27 13.40 -7.20 0.88
C LEU A 27 13.96 -7.87 2.13
N ALA A 28 13.30 -8.91 2.64
CA ALA A 28 13.76 -9.69 3.78
C ALA A 28 15.07 -10.42 3.47
N ASP A 29 15.22 -11.01 2.28
CA ASP A 29 16.48 -11.63 1.87
C ASP A 29 17.61 -10.59 1.73
N LEU A 30 17.34 -9.45 1.09
CA LEU A 30 18.29 -8.35 0.94
C LEU A 30 18.79 -7.83 2.31
N LEU A 31 17.91 -7.82 3.31
CA LEU A 31 18.18 -7.30 4.65
C LEU A 31 18.37 -8.39 5.72
N ARG A 32 18.54 -9.67 5.32
CA ARG A 32 18.52 -10.87 6.21
C ARG A 32 19.47 -10.86 7.41
N ARG A 33 20.45 -9.96 7.43
CA ARG A 33 21.42 -9.76 8.53
C ARG A 33 21.38 -8.35 9.14
N LYS A 34 20.50 -7.48 8.68
CA LYS A 34 20.44 -6.05 9.00
C LYS A 34 19.13 -5.66 9.71
N ALA A 35 18.00 -6.16 9.23
CA ALA A 35 16.69 -5.82 9.78
C ALA A 35 15.72 -6.99 9.67
N ASP A 36 14.75 -7.02 10.57
CA ASP A 36 13.61 -7.94 10.50
C ASP A 36 12.45 -7.25 9.77
N ILE A 37 11.92 -7.89 8.74
CA ILE A 37 10.80 -7.36 7.96
C ILE A 37 9.50 -7.93 8.54
N VAL A 38 8.60 -7.06 8.96
CA VAL A 38 7.40 -7.44 9.69
C VAL A 38 6.15 -7.08 8.88
N LEU A 39 5.42 -8.10 8.45
CA LEU A 39 4.22 -7.95 7.64
C LEU A 39 3.04 -7.39 8.44
N ARG A 40 2.38 -6.36 7.90
CA ARG A 40 1.10 -5.77 8.35
C ARG A 40 0.22 -5.43 7.14
N GLY A 41 0.10 -6.37 6.20
CA GLY A 41 -0.84 -6.28 5.09
C GLY A 41 -2.24 -6.76 5.48
N TYR A 42 -3.28 -6.12 4.96
CA TYR A 42 -4.68 -6.42 5.24
C TYR A 42 -5.50 -6.40 3.95
N SER A 43 -5.77 -7.58 3.39
CA SER A 43 -6.51 -7.69 2.13
C SER A 43 -7.87 -6.99 2.19
N GLY A 44 -8.18 -6.26 1.11
CA GLY A 44 -9.39 -5.44 0.96
C GLY A 44 -9.39 -4.10 1.71
N TYR A 45 -8.42 -3.82 2.58
CA TYR A 45 -8.44 -2.59 3.38
C TYR A 45 -8.19 -1.32 2.57
N ASN A 46 -9.00 -0.30 2.84
CA ASN A 46 -8.75 1.09 2.46
C ASN A 46 -8.20 1.88 3.64
N THR A 47 -7.85 3.15 3.43
CA THR A 47 -7.29 3.99 4.49
C THR A 47 -8.26 4.23 5.67
N ARG A 48 -9.57 4.21 5.42
CA ARG A 48 -10.61 4.35 6.47
C ARG A 48 -10.56 3.17 7.44
N TRP A 49 -10.36 1.96 6.94
CA TRP A 49 -10.25 0.76 7.78
C TRP A 49 -8.88 0.65 8.43
N ALA A 50 -7.81 1.06 7.74
CA ALA A 50 -6.47 1.14 8.29
C ALA A 50 -6.43 1.98 9.58
N LEU A 51 -7.07 3.15 9.60
CA LEU A 51 -7.16 4.01 10.80
C LEU A 51 -7.84 3.34 11.99
N LYS A 52 -8.81 2.45 11.77
CA LYS A 52 -9.52 1.74 12.86
C LYS A 52 -8.65 0.71 13.54
N VAL A 53 -7.63 0.20 12.85
CA VAL A 53 -6.77 -0.88 13.35
C VAL A 53 -5.38 -0.40 13.73
N VAL A 54 -4.93 0.77 13.24
CA VAL A 54 -3.55 1.27 13.36
C VAL A 54 -2.99 1.19 14.80
N GLU A 55 -3.81 1.37 15.82
CA GLU A 55 -3.38 1.25 17.21
C GLU A 55 -3.01 -0.18 17.61
N ARG A 56 -3.76 -1.17 17.12
CA ARG A 56 -3.67 -2.60 17.47
C ARG A 56 -2.66 -3.36 16.61
N VAL A 57 -2.42 -2.89 15.38
CA VAL A 57 -1.51 -3.58 14.46
C VAL A 57 -0.04 -3.39 14.84
N PHE A 58 0.28 -2.30 15.53
CA PHE A 58 1.64 -1.99 15.97
C PHE A 58 1.81 -2.28 17.47
N PRO A 59 3.00 -2.76 17.90
CA PRO A 59 3.29 -2.86 19.31
C PRO A 59 3.22 -1.48 19.99
N ALA A 60 3.02 -1.47 21.31
CA ALA A 60 3.17 -0.26 22.10
C ALA A 60 4.61 0.27 21.96
N ALA A 61 4.76 1.60 22.00
CA ALA A 61 6.08 2.19 22.12
C ALA A 61 6.62 1.96 23.54
N GLU A 62 7.86 1.53 23.66
CA GLU A 62 8.56 1.48 24.95
C GLU A 62 9.07 2.87 25.33
N GLU A 63 9.08 3.19 26.63
CA GLU A 63 9.45 4.51 27.15
C GLU A 63 10.90 4.91 26.84
N ASP A 64 11.79 3.95 26.65
CA ASP A 64 13.21 4.18 26.34
C ASP A 64 13.52 4.19 24.83
N GLY A 65 12.49 4.02 23.98
CA GLY A 65 12.58 4.07 22.52
C GLY A 65 13.37 2.94 21.86
N ARG A 66 13.88 1.96 22.63
CA ARG A 66 14.78 0.89 22.12
C ARG A 66 14.12 -0.02 21.09
N ASP A 67 12.79 -0.07 21.07
CA ASP A 67 12.00 -0.93 20.20
C ASP A 67 11.31 -0.19 19.04
N SER A 68 11.70 1.07 18.78
CA SER A 68 11.22 1.81 17.61
C SER A 68 11.68 1.14 16.32
N PRO A 69 10.80 0.93 15.32
CA PRO A 69 11.22 0.41 14.03
C PRO A 69 12.08 1.43 13.29
N ALA A 70 13.03 0.94 12.49
CA ALA A 70 13.83 1.77 11.61
C ALA A 70 12.95 2.46 10.54
N ALA A 71 11.94 1.73 10.03
CA ALA A 71 11.01 2.26 9.04
C ALA A 71 9.61 1.62 9.12
N VAL A 72 8.62 2.35 8.63
CA VAL A 72 7.28 1.83 8.32
C VAL A 72 6.93 2.25 6.90
N THR A 73 6.63 1.28 6.03
CA THR A 73 6.01 1.59 4.74
C THR A 73 4.50 1.73 4.92
N VAL A 74 3.90 2.72 4.26
CA VAL A 74 2.44 2.91 4.21
C VAL A 74 2.01 2.77 2.75
N PHE A 75 1.36 1.66 2.42
CA PHE A 75 1.00 1.28 1.06
C PHE A 75 -0.50 0.97 0.95
N PHE A 76 -1.27 2.04 0.78
CA PHE A 76 -2.72 2.02 0.59
C PHE A 76 -3.10 2.93 -0.59
N GLY A 77 -4.37 2.89 -0.99
CA GLY A 77 -4.91 3.75 -2.04
C GLY A 77 -5.53 2.98 -3.20
N ALA A 78 -5.15 1.72 -3.40
CA ALA A 78 -5.72 0.88 -4.45
C ALA A 78 -7.22 0.66 -4.21
N ASN A 79 -7.59 0.26 -3.00
CA ASN A 79 -8.99 0.08 -2.59
C ASN A 79 -9.76 1.40 -2.47
N ASP A 80 -9.11 2.45 -1.97
CA ASP A 80 -9.68 3.80 -1.89
C ASP A 80 -10.11 4.33 -3.28
N ALA A 81 -9.34 3.99 -4.31
CA ALA A 81 -9.55 4.39 -5.71
C ALA A 81 -10.69 3.64 -6.44
N CYS A 82 -11.40 2.72 -5.78
CA CYS A 82 -12.63 2.14 -6.34
C CYS A 82 -13.60 3.24 -6.76
N LEU A 83 -14.25 3.07 -7.91
CA LEU A 83 -15.35 3.92 -8.34
C LEU A 83 -16.61 3.57 -7.53
N PRO A 84 -17.27 4.56 -6.89
CA PRO A 84 -18.36 4.31 -5.95
C PRO A 84 -19.60 3.64 -6.58
N GLU A 85 -19.82 3.84 -7.88
CA GLU A 85 -20.94 3.29 -8.65
C GLU A 85 -20.66 1.91 -9.27
N ARG A 86 -19.49 1.31 -9.01
CA ARG A 86 -19.07 0.01 -9.56
C ARG A 86 -19.20 -1.12 -8.53
N CYS A 87 -18.99 -2.37 -8.95
CA CYS A 87 -19.17 -3.54 -8.09
C CYS A 87 -18.34 -3.47 -6.79
N SER A 88 -17.14 -2.88 -6.80
CA SER A 88 -16.30 -2.69 -5.61
C SER A 88 -16.45 -1.33 -4.93
N GLY A 89 -17.52 -0.59 -5.20
CA GLY A 89 -17.75 0.76 -4.67
C GLY A 89 -17.78 0.87 -3.16
N PHE A 90 -18.02 -0.23 -2.43
CA PHE A 90 -17.97 -0.28 -0.96
C PHE A 90 -16.57 0.01 -0.39
N GLN A 91 -15.51 -0.13 -1.18
CA GLN A 91 -14.14 0.19 -0.77
C GLN A 91 -13.79 1.67 -0.98
N HIS A 92 -14.60 2.41 -1.74
CA HIS A 92 -14.32 3.80 -2.11
C HIS A 92 -14.09 4.70 -0.87
N VAL A 93 -13.06 5.53 -0.96
CA VAL A 93 -12.78 6.61 -0.01
C VAL A 93 -12.57 7.89 -0.82
N PRO A 94 -13.41 8.92 -0.66
CA PRO A 94 -13.25 10.17 -1.40
C PRO A 94 -11.83 10.75 -1.29
N LEU A 95 -11.33 11.34 -2.38
CA LEU A 95 -9.93 11.76 -2.48
C LEU A 95 -9.47 12.70 -1.35
N ASP A 96 -10.35 13.59 -0.88
CA ASP A 96 -10.06 14.47 0.26
C ASP A 96 -9.96 13.71 1.59
N GLU A 97 -10.84 12.73 1.80
CA GLU A 97 -10.78 11.84 2.96
C GLU A 97 -9.53 10.96 2.92
N TYR A 98 -9.17 10.41 1.76
CA TYR A 98 -7.94 9.64 1.58
C TYR A 98 -6.69 10.45 1.99
N LYS A 99 -6.57 11.70 1.52
CA LYS A 99 -5.47 12.59 1.92
C LYS A 99 -5.45 12.81 3.43
N GLN A 100 -6.61 13.05 4.03
CA GLN A 100 -6.71 13.25 5.48
C GLN A 100 -6.32 11.97 6.24
N ASN A 101 -6.75 10.81 5.78
CA ASN A 101 -6.45 9.53 6.41
C ASN A 101 -4.94 9.25 6.37
N LEU A 102 -4.27 9.52 5.25
CA LEU A 102 -2.81 9.41 5.16
C LEU A 102 -2.10 10.31 6.17
N ARG A 103 -2.51 11.58 6.29
CA ARG A 103 -1.95 12.50 7.30
C ARG A 103 -2.15 11.97 8.72
N SER A 104 -3.32 11.42 9.02
CA SER A 104 -3.62 10.82 10.32
C SER A 104 -2.77 9.58 10.60
N ILE A 105 -2.56 8.70 9.61
CA ILE A 105 -1.66 7.53 9.74
C ILE A 105 -0.22 7.98 10.00
N ILE A 106 0.29 8.94 9.22
CA ILE A 106 1.65 9.48 9.39
C ILE A 106 1.82 10.11 10.77
N SER A 107 0.86 10.95 11.18
CA SER A 107 0.86 11.62 12.49
C SER A 107 0.88 10.60 13.63
N PHE A 108 0.03 9.58 13.54
CA PHE A 108 0.01 8.48 14.51
C PHE A 108 1.39 7.80 14.63
N LEU A 109 2.00 7.43 13.48
CA LEU A 109 3.30 6.76 13.45
C LEU A 109 4.42 7.66 13.98
N LYS A 110 4.43 8.95 13.66
CA LYS A 110 5.42 9.91 14.18
C LYS A 110 5.27 10.17 15.67
N ASN A 111 4.03 10.27 16.17
CA ASN A 111 3.78 10.43 17.59
C ASN A 111 4.19 9.18 18.37
N ARG A 112 3.99 7.99 17.78
CA ARG A 112 4.40 6.72 18.39
C ARG A 112 5.91 6.52 18.35
N TRP A 113 6.55 6.81 17.21
CA TRP A 113 7.98 6.64 17.01
C TRP A 113 8.58 7.84 16.25
N PRO A 114 9.04 8.88 16.98
CA PRO A 114 9.51 10.13 16.36
C PRO A 114 10.66 9.96 15.36
N GLN A 115 11.55 9.00 15.64
CA GLN A 115 12.75 8.73 14.85
C GLN A 115 12.52 7.77 13.68
N THR A 116 11.37 7.10 13.61
CA THR A 116 11.07 6.14 12.54
C THR A 116 10.94 6.85 11.19
N ALA A 117 11.56 6.27 10.16
CA ALA A 117 11.35 6.69 8.78
C ALA A 117 9.98 6.21 8.29
N ILE A 118 9.16 7.12 7.78
CA ILE A 118 7.87 6.79 7.17
C ILE A 118 8.02 6.93 5.67
N ILE A 119 7.70 5.84 4.96
CA ILE A 119 7.85 5.75 3.51
C ILE A 119 6.47 5.44 2.93
N LEU A 120 5.86 6.41 2.25
CA LEU A 120 4.63 6.18 1.51
C LEU A 120 4.95 5.47 0.19
N ILE A 121 4.07 4.57 -0.24
CA ILE A 121 4.12 3.95 -1.55
C ILE A 121 2.81 4.31 -2.25
N THR A 122 2.88 4.90 -3.45
CA THR A 122 1.67 5.24 -4.20
C THR A 122 0.95 3.97 -4.65
N PRO A 123 -0.40 3.97 -4.74
CA PRO A 123 -1.11 2.85 -5.35
C PRO A 123 -0.56 2.59 -6.76
N PRO A 124 -0.40 1.32 -7.16
CA PRO A 124 0.12 0.95 -8.48
C PRO A 124 -0.87 1.36 -9.60
N PRO A 125 -0.43 1.35 -10.87
CA PRO A 125 -1.34 1.53 -12.00
C PRO A 125 -2.28 0.32 -12.14
N ILE A 126 -3.39 0.53 -12.86
CA ILE A 126 -4.46 -0.47 -13.05
C ILE A 126 -4.51 -0.91 -14.50
N ASP A 127 -4.45 -2.22 -14.76
CA ASP A 127 -4.84 -2.80 -16.05
C ASP A 127 -6.34 -3.09 -16.06
N GLU A 128 -7.11 -2.19 -16.67
CA GLU A 128 -8.57 -2.25 -16.74
C GLU A 128 -9.07 -3.50 -17.50
N GLU A 129 -8.34 -3.96 -18.52
CA GLU A 129 -8.72 -5.16 -19.27
C GLU A 129 -8.58 -6.41 -18.41
N ALA A 130 -7.49 -6.50 -17.64
CA ALA A 130 -7.29 -7.61 -16.72
C ALA A 130 -8.29 -7.59 -15.56
N ARG A 131 -8.66 -6.40 -15.05
CA ARG A 131 -9.72 -6.26 -14.02
C ARG A 131 -11.09 -6.74 -14.51
N LEU A 132 -11.38 -6.56 -15.80
CA LEU A 132 -12.60 -7.11 -16.43
C LEU A 132 -12.52 -8.62 -16.62
N ARG A 133 -11.36 -9.15 -17.00
CA ARG A 133 -11.15 -10.59 -17.24
C ARG A 133 -11.09 -11.42 -15.96
N TYR A 134 -10.51 -10.86 -14.90
CA TYR A 134 -10.30 -11.52 -13.62
C TYR A 134 -10.90 -10.68 -12.48
N PRO A 135 -12.24 -10.54 -12.44
CA PRO A 135 -12.87 -9.71 -11.42
C PRO A 135 -12.77 -10.41 -10.06
N TYR A 136 -12.45 -9.63 -9.02
CA TYR A 136 -12.32 -10.15 -7.65
C TYR A 136 -13.67 -10.51 -7.02
N ILE A 137 -14.74 -9.84 -7.45
CA ILE A 137 -16.13 -10.08 -7.06
C ILE A 137 -17.00 -10.14 -8.32
N GLU A 138 -18.22 -10.64 -8.18
CA GLU A 138 -19.16 -10.67 -9.30
C GLU A 138 -19.34 -9.27 -9.92
N ASN A 139 -19.02 -9.16 -11.21
CA ASN A 139 -19.13 -7.91 -11.96
C ASN A 139 -20.28 -8.01 -12.96
N THR A 140 -21.49 -7.68 -12.49
CA THR A 140 -22.70 -7.64 -13.32
C THR A 140 -22.76 -6.46 -14.28
N THR A 141 -21.91 -5.44 -14.08
CA THR A 141 -21.92 -4.21 -14.87
C THR A 141 -21.08 -4.29 -16.14
N GLY A 142 -20.14 -5.23 -16.22
CA GLY A 142 -19.19 -5.34 -17.33
C GLY A 142 -18.22 -4.16 -17.44
N LEU A 143 -18.09 -3.35 -16.39
CA LEU A 143 -17.22 -2.18 -16.33
C LEU A 143 -16.13 -2.38 -15.26
N PRO A 144 -14.90 -1.89 -15.49
CA PRO A 144 -13.85 -2.03 -14.50
C PRO A 144 -14.22 -1.20 -13.27
N GLU A 145 -14.01 -1.76 -12.09
CA GLU A 145 -14.37 -1.11 -10.83
C GLU A 145 -13.36 -0.04 -10.38
N ARG A 146 -12.18 -0.05 -10.99
CA ARG A 146 -11.08 0.90 -10.87
C ARG A 146 -10.59 1.21 -12.26
N THR A 147 -10.12 2.44 -12.45
CA THR A 147 -9.50 2.88 -13.71
C THR A 147 -8.10 3.38 -13.42
N ASN A 148 -7.19 3.27 -14.38
CA ASN A 148 -5.83 3.76 -14.19
C ASN A 148 -5.78 5.28 -14.01
N GLU A 149 -6.69 6.00 -14.66
CA GLU A 149 -6.85 7.45 -14.51
C GLU A 149 -7.15 7.82 -13.05
N VAL A 150 -8.18 7.20 -12.46
CA VAL A 150 -8.54 7.44 -11.06
C VAL A 150 -7.42 7.02 -10.12
N ALA A 151 -6.78 5.86 -10.32
CA ALA A 151 -5.62 5.44 -9.52
C ALA A 151 -4.49 6.49 -9.54
N GLY A 152 -4.26 7.14 -10.69
CA GLY A 152 -3.32 8.25 -10.83
C GLY A 152 -3.66 9.47 -9.97
N LEU A 153 -4.94 9.76 -9.73
CA LEU A 153 -5.37 10.82 -8.80
C LEU A 153 -4.98 10.49 -7.35
N TYR A 154 -5.17 9.24 -6.92
CA TYR A 154 -4.78 8.79 -5.57
C TYR A 154 -3.25 8.70 -5.43
N ALA A 155 -2.53 8.30 -6.48
CA ALA A 155 -1.08 8.34 -6.51
C ALA A 155 -0.54 9.77 -6.33
N LYS A 156 -1.07 10.74 -7.09
CA LYS A 156 -0.72 12.16 -6.96
C LYS A 156 -1.04 12.68 -5.56
N ALA A 157 -2.20 12.35 -5.01
CA ALA A 157 -2.59 12.73 -3.66
C ALA A 157 -1.64 12.17 -2.59
N CYS A 158 -1.19 10.91 -2.74
CA CYS A 158 -0.20 10.28 -1.86
C CYS A 158 1.13 11.03 -1.88
N ILE A 159 1.65 11.38 -3.07
CA ILE A 159 2.87 12.17 -3.23
C ILE A 159 2.74 13.55 -2.56
N THR A 160 1.62 14.25 -2.79
CA THR A 160 1.35 15.55 -2.18
C THR A 160 1.38 15.46 -0.66
N VAL A 161 0.68 14.49 -0.07
CA VAL A 161 0.66 14.31 1.40
C VAL A 161 2.05 13.95 1.94
N ALA A 162 2.81 13.11 1.26
CA ALA A 162 4.17 12.79 1.66
C ALA A 162 5.06 14.06 1.73
N GLY A 163 4.94 14.94 0.72
CA GLY A 163 5.63 16.23 0.71
C GLY A 163 5.21 17.15 1.85
N GLU A 164 3.90 17.30 2.08
CA GLU A 164 3.36 18.11 3.19
C GLU A 164 3.82 17.61 4.56
N CYS A 165 3.90 16.30 4.75
CA CYS A 165 4.32 15.68 6.00
C CYS A 165 5.83 15.39 6.09
N GLN A 166 6.63 15.89 5.14
CA GLN A 166 8.09 15.67 5.08
C GLN A 166 8.48 14.18 5.21
N SER A 167 7.68 13.30 4.62
CA SER A 167 7.88 11.85 4.60
C SER A 167 8.41 11.41 3.23
N SER A 168 9.15 10.31 3.17
CA SER A 168 9.62 9.77 1.89
C SER A 168 8.47 9.15 1.12
N VAL A 169 8.56 9.15 -0.22
CA VAL A 169 7.58 8.51 -1.09
C VAL A 169 8.24 7.74 -2.21
N ILE A 170 7.68 6.56 -2.51
CA ILE A 170 7.99 5.77 -3.70
C ILE A 170 6.80 5.93 -4.66
N ASP A 171 7.02 6.66 -5.75
CA ASP A 171 6.03 6.82 -6.81
C ASP A 171 6.01 5.59 -7.72
N LEU A 172 5.32 4.55 -7.24
CA LEU A 172 5.17 3.28 -7.93
C LEU A 172 4.29 3.42 -9.18
N TRP A 173 3.20 4.19 -9.10
CA TRP A 173 2.30 4.48 -10.22
C TRP A 173 3.05 4.96 -11.47
N SER A 174 3.88 6.01 -11.33
CA SER A 174 4.63 6.54 -12.48
C SER A 174 5.77 5.61 -12.89
N LYS A 175 6.49 5.01 -11.93
CA LYS A 175 7.66 4.17 -12.21
C LYS A 175 7.31 2.90 -12.97
N MET A 176 6.22 2.23 -12.61
CA MET A 176 5.79 1.02 -13.32
C MET A 176 5.46 1.34 -14.78
N GLN A 177 4.76 2.45 -15.03
CA GLN A 177 4.35 2.83 -16.39
C GLN A 177 5.51 3.29 -17.30
N GLN A 178 6.72 3.47 -16.76
CA GLN A 178 7.93 3.69 -17.57
C GLN A 178 8.48 2.38 -18.16
N ILE A 179 8.01 1.23 -17.70
CA ILE A 179 8.40 -0.09 -18.20
C ILE A 179 7.53 -0.41 -19.43
N PRO A 180 8.13 -0.75 -20.59
CA PRO A 180 7.36 -1.21 -21.74
C PRO A 180 6.51 -2.42 -21.37
N ASN A 181 5.23 -2.42 -21.77
CA ASN A 181 4.26 -3.47 -21.44
C ASN A 181 4.11 -3.72 -19.93
N TRP A 182 4.18 -2.67 -19.11
CA TRP A 182 4.06 -2.77 -17.65
C TRP A 182 2.82 -3.56 -17.18
N GLN A 183 1.74 -3.57 -17.96
CA GLN A 183 0.55 -4.37 -17.66
C GLN A 183 0.90 -5.85 -17.54
N THR A 184 1.74 -6.38 -18.42
CA THR A 184 2.17 -7.78 -18.44
C THR A 184 3.44 -8.01 -17.63
N GLU A 185 4.39 -7.06 -17.65
CA GLU A 185 5.68 -7.22 -16.97
C GLU A 185 5.61 -6.96 -15.46
N CYS A 186 4.72 -6.08 -15.01
CA CYS A 186 4.68 -5.63 -13.62
C CYS A 186 3.47 -6.15 -12.82
N LEU A 187 2.38 -6.53 -13.48
CA LEU A 187 1.14 -6.96 -12.82
C LEU A 187 0.84 -8.45 -12.96
N TRP A 188 1.76 -9.24 -13.51
CA TRP A 188 1.61 -10.69 -13.60
C TRP A 188 2.60 -11.41 -12.70
N SER A 189 2.11 -12.43 -12.01
CA SER A 189 2.96 -13.32 -11.22
C SER A 189 3.50 -14.47 -12.08
N TYR A 190 4.63 -15.04 -11.64
CA TYR A 190 5.20 -16.27 -12.23
C TYR A 190 4.27 -17.49 -12.11
N THR A 191 3.24 -17.43 -11.26
CA THR A 191 2.21 -18.47 -11.14
C THR A 191 1.04 -18.28 -12.12
N ASN A 192 1.17 -17.38 -13.10
CA ASN A 192 0.11 -16.98 -14.05
C ASN A 192 -1.14 -16.42 -13.37
N SER A 193 -1.01 -15.87 -12.15
CA SER A 193 -2.08 -15.12 -11.50
C SER A 193 -1.86 -13.62 -11.68
N TYR A 194 -2.93 -12.91 -12.06
CA TYR A 194 -2.90 -11.45 -12.14
C TYR A 194 -2.81 -10.86 -10.73
N ILE A 195 -1.87 -9.95 -10.50
CA ILE A 195 -1.78 -9.20 -9.26
C ILE A 195 -2.99 -8.26 -9.23
N HIS A 196 -3.93 -8.53 -8.33
CA HIS A 196 -5.11 -7.71 -8.17
C HIS A 196 -4.73 -6.38 -7.51
N THR A 197 -4.32 -5.42 -8.34
CA THR A 197 -4.20 -4.01 -7.99
C THR A 197 -5.54 -3.27 -8.03
#